data_AF-A0A940TG40-F1
#
_entry.id   AF-A0A940TG40-F1
#
_cell.length_a   1.000
_cell.length_b   1.000
_cell.length_c   1.000
_cell.angle_alpha   90.00
_cell.angle_beta   90.00
_cell.angle_gamma   90.00
#
_symmetry.space_group_name_H-M   'P 1'
#
loop_
_entity.id
_entity.type
_entity.pdbx_description
1 polymer ?
#
loop_
_entity_poly.entity_id
_entity_poly.type
_entity_poly.pdbx_seq_one_letter_code
_entity_poly.pdbx_strand_id
1 'polypeptide(L)'
;MSKLVESIKKAVELVELKDGMTISFHHHMRNGDFVLNMVLEAIAEMGIKDLTVNASSVFDVHEPIIGHIKNGVVTGLECNYMGGKVGKAICEGILEKPVIFRSHGGRPSDMEKGTSVIDVAFIAAPTSDDMGNCTGKF
;
A
#
# COMPACT_ATOMS: atom_id res chain seq x y z
N MET A 1 26.47 -7.48 -1.00
CA MET A 1 25.32 -7.57 -0.07
C MET A 1 24.23 -8.34 -0.78
N SER A 2 23.55 -9.27 -0.08
CA SER A 2 22.34 -9.91 -0.60
C SER A 2 21.17 -8.93 -0.56
N LYS A 3 20.27 -8.98 -1.54
CA LYS A 3 18.98 -8.25 -1.50
C LYS A 3 17.83 -9.09 -0.96
N LEU A 4 18.03 -10.40 -0.78
CA LEU A 4 17.03 -11.27 -0.15
C LEU A 4 16.92 -10.98 1.34
N VAL A 5 15.68 -10.96 1.82
CA VAL A 5 15.33 -10.72 3.21
C VAL A 5 14.39 -11.82 3.70
N GLU A 6 14.52 -12.18 4.97
CA GLU A 6 13.83 -13.34 5.57
C GLU A 6 12.34 -13.09 5.88
N SER A 7 11.91 -11.82 5.94
CA SER A 7 10.52 -11.47 6.28
C SER A 7 10.16 -10.05 5.84
N ILE A 8 8.85 -9.77 5.79
CA ILE A 8 8.31 -8.43 5.53
C ILE A 8 8.75 -7.45 6.64
N LYS A 9 8.71 -7.86 7.92
CA LYS A 9 9.17 -7.00 9.02
C LYS A 9 10.63 -6.60 8.85
N LYS A 10 11.49 -7.54 8.44
CA LYS A 10 12.89 -7.22 8.17
C LYS A 10 13.04 -6.28 6.97
N ALA A 11 12.22 -6.45 5.93
CA ALA A 11 12.18 -5.51 4.81
C ALA A 11 11.80 -4.09 5.27
N VAL A 12 10.74 -3.96 6.07
CA VAL A 12 10.25 -2.69 6.65
C VAL A 12 11.32 -2.00 7.51
N GLU A 13 12.04 -2.76 8.33
CA GLU A 13 13.16 -2.26 9.13
C GLU A 13 14.31 -1.73 8.24
N LEU A 14 14.72 -2.50 7.23
CA LEU A 14 15.85 -2.16 6.36
C LEU A 14 15.60 -0.96 5.44
N VAL A 15 14.34 -0.73 5.06
CA VAL A 15 13.95 0.49 4.32
C VAL A 15 13.68 1.67 5.24
N GLU A 16 13.88 1.51 6.56
CA GLU A 16 13.71 2.53 7.58
C GLU A 16 12.34 3.23 7.52
N LEU A 17 11.27 2.45 7.29
CA LEU A 17 9.91 2.98 7.25
C LEU A 17 9.54 3.60 8.61
N LYS A 18 9.01 4.81 8.58
CA LYS A 18 8.66 5.61 9.76
C LYS A 18 7.24 6.14 9.66
N ASP A 19 6.74 6.60 10.80
CA ASP A 19 5.45 7.28 10.85
C ASP A 19 5.39 8.47 9.90
N GLY A 20 4.23 8.71 9.31
CA GLY A 20 4.01 9.84 8.38
C GLY A 20 4.42 9.57 6.93
N MET A 21 5.10 8.44 6.64
CA MET A 21 5.54 8.10 5.28
C MET A 21 4.39 7.64 4.37
N THR A 22 4.64 7.74 3.06
CA THR A 22 3.75 7.25 2.01
C THR A 22 4.27 5.93 1.44
N ILE A 23 3.44 4.89 1.52
CA ILE A 23 3.72 3.58 0.94
C ILE A 23 2.82 3.30 -0.25
N SER A 24 3.29 2.49 -1.21
CA SER A 24 2.50 2.17 -2.42
C SER A 24 2.40 0.70 -2.75
N PHE A 25 1.31 0.37 -3.46
CA PHE A 25 0.98 -0.98 -3.93
C PHE A 25 0.39 -0.93 -5.35
N HIS A 26 0.59 -2.00 -6.12
CA HIS A 26 -0.12 -2.21 -7.38
C HIS A 26 -1.32 -3.15 -7.20
N HIS A 27 -2.25 -3.17 -8.16
CA HIS A 27 -3.51 -3.91 -8.03
C HIS A 27 -3.69 -5.07 -9.03
N HIS A 28 -2.61 -5.51 -9.68
CA HIS A 28 -2.64 -6.59 -10.69
C HIS A 28 -3.28 -7.91 -10.19
N MET A 29 -3.20 -8.21 -8.89
CA MET A 29 -3.81 -9.42 -8.31
C MET A 29 -5.31 -9.29 -8.01
N ARG A 30 -5.89 -8.08 -8.10
CA ARG A 30 -7.31 -7.78 -7.84
C ARG A 30 -7.76 -8.32 -6.46
N ASN A 31 -8.85 -9.08 -6.42
CA ASN A 31 -9.33 -9.73 -5.19
C ASN A 31 -8.47 -10.92 -4.71
N GLY A 32 -7.43 -11.29 -5.45
CA GLY A 32 -6.44 -12.27 -5.03
C GLY A 32 -5.18 -11.65 -4.42
N ASP A 33 -5.16 -10.33 -4.18
CA ASP A 33 -4.01 -9.71 -3.54
C ASP A 33 -3.95 -10.06 -2.04
N PHE A 34 -2.78 -10.53 -1.63
CA PHE A 34 -2.44 -10.71 -0.21
C PHE A 34 -1.39 -9.71 0.26
N VAL A 35 -0.63 -9.10 -0.66
CA VAL A 35 0.57 -8.33 -0.30
C VAL A 35 0.21 -7.08 0.49
N LEU A 36 -0.81 -6.33 0.09
CA LEU A 36 -1.23 -5.14 0.83
C LEU A 36 -1.61 -5.50 2.28
N ASN A 37 -2.41 -6.54 2.47
CA ASN A 37 -2.85 -6.97 3.79
C ASN A 37 -1.68 -7.46 4.66
N MET A 38 -0.80 -8.31 4.10
CA MET A 38 0.37 -8.83 4.81
C MET A 38 1.34 -7.72 5.23
N VAL A 39 1.55 -6.72 4.38
CA VAL A 39 2.44 -5.60 4.67
C VAL A 39 1.84 -4.69 5.73
N LEU A 40 0.57 -4.32 5.64
CA LEU A 40 -0.07 -3.48 6.65
C LEU A 40 -0.14 -4.16 8.02
N GLU A 41 -0.38 -5.48 8.06
CA GLU A 41 -0.34 -6.22 9.32
C GLU A 41 1.06 -6.20 9.93
N ALA A 42 2.10 -6.50 9.14
CA ALA A 42 3.48 -6.47 9.63
C ALA A 42 3.90 -5.08 10.15
N ILE A 43 3.50 -4.02 9.45
CA ILE A 43 3.70 -2.62 9.86
C ILE A 43 2.96 -2.32 11.17
N ALA A 44 1.70 -2.76 11.28
CA ALA A 44 0.88 -2.56 12.49
C ALA A 44 1.49 -3.26 13.71
N GLU A 45 1.99 -4.49 13.54
CA GLU A 45 2.69 -5.26 14.58
C GLU A 45 4.02 -4.59 15.01
N MET A 46 4.65 -3.81 14.13
CA MET A 46 5.83 -3.01 14.45
C MET A 46 5.49 -1.67 15.11
N GLY A 47 4.20 -1.34 15.23
CA GLY A 47 3.73 -0.11 15.88
C GLY A 47 3.87 1.16 15.05
N ILE A 48 4.18 1.05 13.75
CA ILE A 48 4.29 2.19 12.83
C ILE A 48 2.89 2.73 12.50
N LYS A 49 2.74 4.05 12.47
CA LYS A 49 1.46 4.76 12.33
C LYS A 49 1.50 5.90 11.33
N ASP A 50 0.35 6.57 11.14
CA ASP A 50 0.22 7.76 10.31
C ASP A 50 0.69 7.58 8.86
N LEU A 51 0.50 6.39 8.29
CA LEU A 51 0.91 6.13 6.91
C LEU A 51 -0.15 6.62 5.92
N THR A 52 0.34 7.12 4.79
CA THR A 52 -0.49 7.28 3.59
C THR A 52 -0.33 6.06 2.69
N VAL A 53 -1.43 5.37 2.39
CA VAL A 53 -1.46 4.26 1.44
C VAL A 53 -1.83 4.80 0.05
N ASN A 54 -0.86 4.86 -0.85
CA ASN A 54 -1.05 5.18 -2.26
C ASN A 54 -1.09 3.89 -3.09
N ALA A 55 -2.23 3.21 -3.04
CA ALA A 55 -2.47 2.00 -3.82
C ALA A 55 -3.08 2.37 -5.17
N SER A 56 -2.54 1.82 -6.26
CA SER A 56 -3.11 2.10 -7.60
C SER A 56 -4.62 1.81 -7.69
N SER A 57 -5.14 0.79 -6.99
CA SER A 57 -6.56 0.55 -6.73
C SER A 57 -6.74 -0.28 -5.44
N VAL A 58 -7.91 -0.19 -4.80
CA VAL A 58 -8.29 -0.96 -3.60
C VAL A 58 -9.52 -1.82 -3.91
N PHE A 59 -9.39 -3.13 -3.79
CA PHE A 59 -10.47 -4.13 -3.90
C PHE A 59 -11.05 -4.60 -2.56
N ASP A 60 -12.14 -5.35 -2.58
CA ASP A 60 -12.83 -5.86 -1.37
C ASP A 60 -12.00 -6.83 -0.54
N VAL A 61 -11.00 -7.51 -1.14
CA VAL A 61 -10.03 -8.33 -0.40
C VAL A 61 -9.22 -7.52 0.61
N HIS A 62 -9.11 -6.20 0.43
CA HIS A 62 -8.42 -5.30 1.34
C HIS A 62 -9.32 -4.76 2.47
N GLU A 63 -10.47 -5.39 2.73
CA GLU A 63 -11.30 -5.10 3.90
C GLU A 63 -10.51 -4.94 5.21
N PRO A 64 -9.42 -5.69 5.49
CA PRO A 64 -8.58 -5.47 6.67
C PRO A 64 -8.02 -4.04 6.84
N ILE A 65 -7.86 -3.27 5.75
CA ILE A 65 -7.42 -1.87 5.82
C ILE A 65 -8.33 -1.01 6.73
N ILE A 66 -9.60 -1.38 6.88
CA ILE A 66 -10.55 -0.70 7.78
C ILE A 66 -10.06 -0.77 9.24
N GLY A 67 -9.50 -1.91 9.66
CA GLY A 67 -8.91 -2.06 10.99
C GLY A 67 -7.67 -1.18 11.16
N HIS A 68 -6.81 -1.14 10.14
CA HIS A 68 -5.62 -0.31 10.11
C HIS A 68 -5.91 1.20 10.05
N ILE A 69 -7.06 1.60 9.50
CA ILE A 69 -7.54 2.98 9.58
C ILE A 69 -7.96 3.28 11.03
N LYS A 70 -8.80 2.43 11.63
CA LYS A 70 -9.34 2.64 12.98
C LYS A 70 -8.28 2.69 14.08
N ASN A 71 -7.16 1.98 13.93
CA ASN A 71 -6.08 1.96 14.92
C ASN A 71 -4.96 3.00 14.65
N GLY A 72 -5.12 3.81 13.59
CA GLY A 72 -4.22 4.90 13.22
C GLY A 72 -2.97 4.47 12.45
N VAL A 73 -2.89 3.20 11.98
CA VAL A 73 -1.80 2.76 11.10
C VAL A 73 -1.88 3.45 9.75
N VAL A 74 -3.08 3.54 9.17
CA VAL A 74 -3.37 4.23 7.91
C VAL A 74 -4.19 5.48 8.20
N THR A 75 -3.64 6.66 7.90
CA THR A 75 -4.33 7.96 8.08
C THR A 75 -4.57 8.68 6.76
N GLY A 76 -3.92 8.24 5.67
CA GLY A 76 -4.16 8.73 4.31
C GLY A 76 -4.43 7.57 3.36
N LEU A 77 -5.34 7.75 2.41
CA LEU A 77 -5.64 6.77 1.39
C LEU A 77 -5.77 7.45 0.03
N GLU A 78 -5.06 6.93 -0.96
CA GLU A 78 -5.07 7.41 -2.32
C GLU A 78 -5.21 6.23 -3.29
N CYS A 79 -6.16 6.29 -4.22
CA CYS A 79 -6.38 5.22 -5.19
C CYS A 79 -7.14 5.64 -6.45
N ASN A 80 -7.17 4.79 -7.48
CA ASN A 80 -8.06 5.01 -8.62
C ASN A 80 -9.48 4.49 -8.40
N TYR A 81 -9.56 3.33 -7.78
CA TYR A 81 -10.80 2.59 -7.55
C TYR A 81 -10.85 2.10 -6.12
N MET A 82 -12.06 1.99 -5.57
CA MET A 82 -12.31 1.45 -4.24
C MET A 82 -13.49 0.47 -4.28
N GLY A 83 -13.26 -0.75 -3.79
CA GLY A 83 -14.27 -1.78 -3.64
C GLY A 83 -15.39 -1.37 -2.68
N GLY A 84 -16.57 -1.97 -2.84
CA GLY A 84 -17.78 -1.58 -2.10
C GLY A 84 -17.66 -1.76 -0.59
N LYS A 85 -16.91 -2.76 -0.12
CA LYS A 85 -16.72 -2.98 1.33
C LYS A 85 -15.92 -1.85 1.97
N VAL A 86 -14.76 -1.54 1.40
CA VAL A 86 -13.89 -0.45 1.88
C VAL A 86 -14.57 0.90 1.66
N GLY A 87 -15.17 1.11 0.47
CA GLY A 87 -15.87 2.34 0.12
C GLY A 87 -17.03 2.66 1.05
N LYS A 88 -17.84 1.66 1.44
CA LYS A 88 -18.91 1.85 2.42
C LYS A 88 -18.36 2.34 3.76
N ALA A 89 -17.30 1.72 4.26
CA ALA A 89 -16.70 2.11 5.52
C ALA A 89 -16.12 3.54 5.46
N ILE A 90 -15.47 3.93 4.35
CA ILE A 90 -15.03 5.31 4.12
C ILE A 90 -16.21 6.29 4.13
N CYS A 91 -17.33 5.96 3.48
CA CYS A 91 -18.54 6.80 3.50
C CYS A 91 -19.16 6.94 4.90
N GLU A 92 -18.89 6.00 5.81
CA GLU A 92 -19.28 6.09 7.23
C GLU A 92 -18.33 6.99 8.06
N GLY A 93 -17.32 7.60 7.43
CA GLY A 93 -16.46 8.60 8.04
C GLY A 93 -15.32 8.04 8.89
N ILE A 94 -14.87 6.80 8.62
CA ILE A 94 -13.79 6.17 9.41
C ILE A 94 -12.41 6.83 9.22
N LEU A 95 -12.21 7.59 8.14
CA LEU A 95 -10.95 8.23 7.79
C LEU A 95 -11.13 9.75 7.88
N GLU A 96 -10.32 10.42 8.70
CA GLU A 96 -10.41 11.87 8.91
C GLU A 96 -9.99 12.65 7.65
N LYS A 97 -8.89 12.23 7.00
CA LYS A 97 -8.44 12.82 5.74
C LYS A 97 -9.33 12.32 4.60
N PRO A 98 -9.77 13.19 3.67
CA PRO A 98 -10.51 12.73 2.50
C PRO A 98 -9.65 11.80 1.65
N VAL A 99 -10.26 10.75 1.11
CA VAL A 99 -9.58 9.87 0.15
C VAL A 99 -9.27 10.65 -1.12
N ILE A 100 -8.04 10.54 -1.61
CA ILE A 100 -7.62 11.16 -2.87
C ILE A 100 -7.80 10.17 -4.02
N PHE A 101 -8.77 10.44 -4.89
CA PHE A 101 -8.97 9.64 -6.10
C PHE A 101 -8.14 10.19 -7.27
N ARG A 102 -7.35 9.34 -7.93
CA ARG A 102 -6.57 9.69 -9.13
C ARG A 102 -6.88 8.75 -10.28
N SER A 103 -6.94 9.27 -11.51
CA SER A 103 -7.01 8.40 -12.69
C SER A 103 -5.72 7.58 -12.86
N HIS A 104 -5.76 6.47 -13.61
CA HIS A 104 -4.55 5.71 -13.92
C HIS A 104 -3.47 6.54 -14.61
N GLY A 105 -3.85 7.52 -15.44
CA GLY A 105 -2.90 8.47 -16.05
C GLY A 105 -2.50 9.62 -15.12
N GLY A 106 -3.39 10.04 -14.22
CA GLY A 106 -3.13 11.12 -13.25
C GLY A 106 -2.10 10.71 -12.19
N ARG A 107 -2.21 9.49 -11.66
CA ARG A 107 -1.27 8.98 -10.64
C ARG A 107 0.21 9.07 -11.06
N PRO A 108 0.67 8.53 -12.20
CA PRO A 108 2.05 8.69 -12.63
C PRO A 108 2.39 10.14 -12.97
N SER A 109 1.46 10.93 -13.53
CA SER A 109 1.71 12.35 -13.79
C SER A 109 2.00 13.15 -12.51
N ASP A 110 1.28 12.87 -11.42
CA ASP A 110 1.51 13.52 -10.12
C ASP A 110 2.83 13.08 -9.49
N MET A 111 3.23 11.81 -9.69
CA MET A 111 4.54 11.31 -9.25
C MET A 111 5.68 11.97 -10.02
N GLU A 112 5.57 12.07 -11.34
CA GLU A 112 6.56 12.74 -12.19
C GLU A 112 6.70 14.23 -11.86
N LYS A 113 5.61 14.90 -11.47
CA LYS A 113 5.62 16.30 -11.04
C LYS A 113 6.09 16.50 -9.59
N GLY A 114 6.30 15.43 -8.83
CA GLY A 114 6.68 15.49 -7.42
C GLY A 114 5.56 15.92 -6.47
N THR A 115 4.31 15.97 -6.93
CA THR A 115 3.14 16.28 -6.08
C THR A 115 2.60 15.04 -5.35
N SER A 116 3.07 13.85 -5.73
CA SER A 116 2.84 12.59 -5.02
C SER A 116 4.18 11.87 -4.87
N VAL A 117 4.72 11.82 -3.66
CA VAL A 117 5.99 11.14 -3.38
C VAL A 117 5.71 9.81 -2.69
N ILE A 118 6.39 8.75 -3.13
CA ILE A 118 6.35 7.42 -2.50
C ILE A 118 7.68 7.21 -1.80
N ASP A 119 7.65 6.97 -0.49
CA ASP A 119 8.86 6.64 0.28
C ASP A 119 9.25 5.17 0.10
N VAL A 120 8.26 4.26 0.15
CA VAL A 120 8.47 2.82 -0.02
C VAL A 120 7.40 2.21 -0.94
N ALA A 121 7.83 1.47 -1.96
CA ALA A 121 6.94 0.72 -2.84
C ALA A 121 7.01 -0.78 -2.54
N PHE A 122 5.88 -1.37 -2.21
CA PHE A 122 5.73 -2.82 -2.06
C PHE A 122 5.10 -3.39 -3.34
N ILE A 123 5.90 -4.15 -4.10
CA ILE A 123 5.51 -4.69 -5.40
C ILE A 123 5.43 -6.21 -5.29
N ALA A 124 4.25 -6.76 -5.53
CA ALA A 124 4.03 -8.18 -5.65
C ALA A 124 4.52 -8.66 -7.02
N ALA A 125 5.44 -9.63 -7.03
CA ALA A 125 5.86 -10.30 -8.24
C ALA A 125 5.70 -11.81 -8.07
N PRO A 126 5.05 -12.53 -9.02
CA PRO A 126 4.94 -13.98 -8.95
C PRO A 126 6.30 -14.66 -9.13
N THR A 127 7.23 -14.02 -9.85
CA THR A 127 8.60 -14.50 -10.01
C THR A 127 9.59 -13.33 -9.91
N SER A 128 10.68 -13.54 -9.17
CA SER A 128 11.84 -12.64 -9.10
C SER A 128 13.11 -13.46 -8.90
N ASP A 129 14.23 -13.00 -9.45
CA ASP A 129 15.55 -13.47 -9.01
C ASP A 129 15.99 -12.74 -7.73
N ASP A 130 17.11 -13.20 -7.15
CA ASP A 130 17.70 -12.67 -5.91
C ASP A 130 18.23 -11.23 -6.05
N MET A 131 18.27 -10.68 -7.26
CA MET A 131 18.74 -9.32 -7.57
C MET A 131 17.61 -8.33 -7.84
N GLY A 132 16.37 -8.81 -7.88
CA GLY A 132 15.15 -8.03 -8.05
C GLY A 132 14.65 -7.92 -9.49
N ASN A 133 15.23 -8.67 -10.44
CA ASN A 133 14.63 -8.78 -11.77
C ASN A 133 13.36 -9.62 -11.64
N CYS A 134 12.21 -8.98 -11.84
CA CYS A 134 10.91 -9.59 -11.60
C CYS A 134 10.02 -9.51 -12.84
N THR A 135 9.07 -10.44 -12.94
CA THR A 135 8.10 -10.52 -14.02
C THR A 135 6.75 -11.00 -13.52
N GLY A 136 5.68 -10.40 -14.04
CA GLY A 136 4.30 -10.88 -13.90
C GLY A 136 3.84 -11.76 -15.06
N LYS A 137 4.70 -11.96 -16.05
CA LYS A 137 4.52 -12.89 -17.15
C LYS A 137 5.12 -14.24 -16.71
N PHE A 138 4.38 -15.32 -16.97
CA PHE A 138 4.62 -16.73 -16.64
C PHE A 138 3.99 -17.20 -15.32
#